data_AF-A0AAJ0CRB5-F1
#
_entry.id   AF-A0AAJ0CRB5-F1
#
_cell.length_a   1.000
_cell.length_b   1.000
_cell.length_c   1.000
_cell.angle_alpha   90.00
_cell.angle_beta   90.00
_cell.angle_gamma   90.00
#
_symmetry.space_group_name_H-M   'P 1'
#
loop_
_entity.id
_entity.type
_entity.pdbx_description
1 polymer ?
#
loop_
_entity_poly.entity_id
_entity_poly.type
_entity_poly.pdbx_seq_one_letter_code
_entity_poly.pdbx_strand_id
1 'polypeptide(L)'
;MVKSPRPEWKMKPRESKDLVFCHNDLSTHNVIVDPVTLKVKAVIDWEYAGFYPEEFEGMYFRRPGPSVALDGEDDDEDRLLDTMHKNEEYIV
;
A
#
# COMPACT_ATOMS: atom_id res chain seq x y z
N MET A 1 0.20 20.49 20.41
CA MET A 1 0.03 19.36 19.46
C MET A 1 -0.73 19.88 18.27
N VAL A 2 -0.05 20.14 17.16
CA VAL A 2 -0.73 20.42 15.89
C VAL A 2 -1.31 19.07 15.46
N LYS A 3 -2.64 18.94 15.42
CA LYS A 3 -3.28 17.89 14.63
C LYS A 3 -2.83 18.20 13.20
N SER A 4 -1.87 17.46 12.66
CA SER A 4 -1.76 17.37 11.21
C SER A 4 -3.08 16.76 10.76
N PRO A 5 -3.98 17.50 10.10
CA PRO A 5 -5.18 16.89 9.58
C PRO A 5 -4.71 16.07 8.40
N ARG A 6 -4.35 14.79 8.62
CA ARG A 6 -4.34 13.85 7.51
C ARG A 6 -5.77 13.88 6.99
N PRO A 7 -6.02 14.35 5.76
CA PRO A 7 -7.37 14.32 5.20
C PRO A 7 -7.85 12.88 5.30
N GLU A 8 -9.03 12.68 5.89
CA GLU A 8 -9.63 11.35 5.95
C GLU A 8 -10.12 11.03 4.54
N TRP A 9 -9.43 10.13 3.85
CA TRP A 9 -9.90 9.65 2.55
C TRP A 9 -11.06 8.69 2.77
N LYS A 10 -12.27 9.12 2.38
CA LYS A 10 -13.48 8.29 2.42
C LYS A 10 -13.75 7.75 1.04
N MET A 11 -13.68 6.43 0.90
CA MET A 11 -13.98 5.79 -0.37
C MET A 11 -15.50 5.82 -0.62
N LYS A 12 -15.91 6.27 -1.80
CA LYS A 12 -17.31 6.19 -2.23
C LYS A 12 -17.78 4.73 -2.32
N PRO A 13 -19.08 4.44 -2.12
CA PRO A 13 -19.62 3.10 -2.32
C PRO A 13 -19.28 2.56 -3.72
N ARG A 14 -18.78 1.31 -3.79
CA ARG A 14 -18.47 0.61 -5.04
C ARG A 14 -19.48 -0.49 -5.29
N GLU A 15 -19.92 -0.62 -6.54
CA GLU A 15 -20.70 -1.76 -7.01
C GLU A 15 -19.84 -3.02 -7.14
N SER A 16 -18.57 -2.85 -7.51
CA SER A 16 -17.58 -3.92 -7.64
C SER A 16 -16.99 -4.31 -6.29
N LYS A 17 -16.72 -5.62 -6.12
CA LYS A 17 -16.01 -6.20 -4.96
C LYS A 17 -14.58 -6.59 -5.34
N ASP A 18 -13.88 -5.63 -5.94
CA ASP A 18 -12.56 -5.78 -6.55
C ASP A 18 -11.41 -5.29 -5.66
N LEU A 19 -11.72 -4.83 -4.44
CA LEU A 19 -10.70 -4.44 -3.48
C LEU A 19 -10.05 -5.68 -2.87
N VAL A 20 -8.73 -5.63 -2.73
CA VAL A 20 -7.91 -6.63 -2.05
C VAL A 20 -7.28 -6.02 -0.81
N PHE A 21 -6.85 -6.87 0.12
CA PHE A 21 -6.19 -6.42 1.33
C PHE A 21 -4.71 -6.15 1.03
N CYS A 22 -4.37 -4.88 0.87
CA CYS A 22 -3.00 -4.43 0.61
C CYS A 22 -2.30 -4.06 1.94
N HIS A 23 -1.00 -4.30 1.99
CA HIS A 23 -0.09 -3.85 3.03
C HIS A 23 0.36 -2.41 2.82
N ASN A 24 0.56 -1.99 1.56
CA ASN A 24 1.02 -0.65 1.15
C ASN A 24 2.43 -0.24 1.64
N ASP A 25 3.17 -1.18 2.23
CA ASP A 25 4.56 -0.98 2.66
C ASP A 25 5.34 -2.31 2.66
N LEU A 26 5.10 -3.15 1.65
CA LEU A 26 5.63 -4.51 1.61
C LEU A 26 7.06 -4.56 1.04
N SER A 27 8.03 -4.04 1.80
CA SER A 27 9.46 -4.27 1.53
C SER A 27 9.99 -5.53 2.22
N THR A 28 11.23 -5.92 1.89
CA THR A 28 11.93 -7.00 2.58
C THR A 28 12.11 -6.75 4.08
N HIS A 29 12.04 -5.50 4.54
CA HIS A 29 12.19 -5.16 5.96
C HIS A 29 10.98 -5.58 6.80
N ASN A 30 9.80 -5.69 6.16
CA ASN A 30 8.54 -6.04 6.80
C ASN A 30 8.20 -7.54 6.66
N VAL A 31 9.15 -8.35 6.15
CA VAL A 31 9.00 -9.80 5.99
C VAL A 31 10.01 -10.55 6.87
N ILE A 32 9.52 -11.26 7.88
CA ILE A 32 10.35 -12.10 8.74
C ILE A 32 10.50 -13.47 8.09
N VAL A 33 11.75 -13.90 7.88
CA VAL A 33 12.10 -15.19 7.27
C VAL A 33 12.85 -16.05 8.27
N ASP A 34 12.55 -17.35 8.28
CA ASP A 34 13.32 -18.35 9.03
C ASP A 34 14.72 -18.51 8.39
N PRO A 35 15.82 -18.25 9.12
CA PRO A 35 17.16 -18.25 8.52
C PRO A 35 17.66 -19.64 8.13
N VAL A 36 17.02 -20.72 8.61
CA VAL A 36 17.41 -22.10 8.30
C VAL A 36 16.58 -22.63 7.14
N THR A 37 15.26 -22.45 7.19
CA THR A 37 14.34 -23.01 6.18
C THR A 37 14.05 -22.08 5.00
N LEU A 38 14.42 -20.79 5.14
CA LEU A 38 14.13 -19.72 4.18
C LEU A 38 12.62 -19.52 3.91
N LYS A 39 11.76 -20.00 4.81
CA LYS A 39 10.31 -19.80 4.74
C LYS A 39 9.92 -18.51 5.44
N VAL A 40 8.97 -17.78 4.86
CA VAL A 40 8.33 -16.63 5.51
C VAL A 40 7.63 -17.10 6.79
N LYS A 41 7.91 -16.43 7.91
CA LYS A 41 7.31 -16.67 9.22
C LYS A 41 6.21 -15.66 9.55
N ALA A 42 6.40 -14.41 9.15
CA ALA A 42 5.45 -13.34 9.39
C ALA A 42 5.65 -12.20 8.39
N VAL A 43 4.57 -11.47 8.15
CA VAL A 43 4.58 -10.13 7.58
C VAL A 43 4.12 -9.20 8.70
N ILE A 44 4.85 -8.10 8.91
CA ILE A 44 4.66 -7.17 10.04
C ILE A 44 4.47 -5.74 9.52
N ASP A 45 4.15 -4.81 10.42
CA ASP A 45 4.05 -3.37 10.10
C ASP A 45 2.87 -2.99 9.19
N TRP A 46 1.68 -3.44 9.57
CA TRP A 46 0.42 -3.26 8.84
C TRP A 46 -0.23 -1.87 9.02
N GLU A 47 0.50 -0.83 9.43
CA GLU A 47 -0.12 0.47 9.77
C GLU A 47 -0.73 1.21 8.55
N TYR A 48 -0.25 0.89 7.34
CA TYR A 48 -0.78 1.39 6.07
C TYR A 48 -1.77 0.44 5.39
N ALA A 49 -2.08 -0.69 6.04
CA ALA A 49 -2.88 -1.73 5.42
C ALA A 49 -4.36 -1.38 5.32
N GLY A 50 -5.03 -1.95 4.31
CA GLY A 50 -6.45 -1.73 4.10
C GLY A 50 -6.95 -2.37 2.82
N PHE A 51 -8.20 -2.07 2.45
CA PHE A 51 -8.80 -2.57 1.22
C PHE A 51 -8.68 -1.54 0.10
N TYR A 52 -7.89 -1.87 -0.92
CA TYR A 52 -7.57 -1.01 -2.05
C TYR A 52 -7.68 -1.80 -3.37
N PRO A 53 -7.73 -1.12 -4.54
CA PRO A 53 -7.40 -1.76 -5.81
C PRO A 53 -6.02 -2.43 -5.74
N GLU A 54 -5.84 -3.54 -6.46
CA GLU A 54 -4.61 -4.36 -6.37
C GLU A 54 -3.34 -3.59 -6.77
N GLU A 55 -3.49 -2.54 -7.58
CA GLU A 55 -2.41 -1.68 -8.03
C GLU A 55 -1.73 -0.91 -6.88
N PHE A 56 -2.37 -0.80 -5.71
CA PHE A 56 -1.77 -0.17 -4.53
C PHE A 56 -0.67 -1.02 -3.88
N GLU A 57 -0.62 -2.33 -4.15
CA GLU A 57 0.41 -3.20 -3.59
C GLU A 57 1.66 -3.23 -4.47
N GLY A 58 2.62 -2.37 -4.13
CA GLY A 58 3.96 -2.40 -4.73
C GLY A 58 4.71 -3.69 -4.37
N MET A 59 5.28 -4.37 -5.35
CA MET A 59 6.05 -5.61 -5.15
C MET A 59 7.50 -5.37 -4.67
N TYR A 60 7.70 -4.41 -3.78
CA TYR A 60 9.03 -3.96 -3.33
C TYR A 60 9.82 -5.05 -2.58
N PHE A 61 9.14 -6.06 -2.01
CA PHE A 61 9.76 -7.25 -1.40
C PHE A 61 10.64 -8.08 -2.36
N ARG A 62 10.56 -7.83 -3.67
CA ARG A 62 11.39 -8.53 -4.68
C ARG A 62 12.84 -8.05 -4.72
N ARG A 63 13.17 -6.95 -4.05
CA ARG A 63 14.54 -6.47 -3.91
C ARG A 63 14.83 -5.96 -2.49
N PRO A 64 16.10 -5.98 -2.04
CA PRO A 64 16.49 -5.27 -0.83
C PRO A 64 16.26 -3.76 -0.98
N GLY A 65 15.77 -3.12 0.08
CA GLY A 65 15.65 -1.66 0.14
C GLY A 65 14.30 -1.16 0.65
N PRO A 66 14.04 0.14 0.52
CA PRO A 66 12.78 0.76 0.89
C PRO A 66 11.63 0.40 -0.07
N SER A 67 10.40 0.56 0.42
CA SER A 67 9.14 0.43 -0.34
C SER A 67 8.85 1.67 -1.20
N VAL A 68 9.78 2.05 -2.07
CA VAL A 68 9.63 3.20 -2.98
C VAL A 68 10.29 2.89 -4.32
N ALA A 69 9.75 3.42 -5.42
CA ALA A 69 10.35 3.31 -6.74
C ALA A 69 11.78 3.88 -6.74
N LEU A 70 12.71 3.13 -7.35
CA LEU A 70 14.09 3.57 -7.59
C LEU A 70 14.28 4.02 -9.05
N ASP A 71 15.44 4.63 -9.34
CA ASP A 71 15.77 5.08 -10.70
C ASP A 71 15.64 3.93 -11.72
N GLY A 72 14.83 4.16 -12.76
CA GLY A 72 14.51 3.17 -13.78
C GLY A 72 13.36 2.19 -13.44
N GLU A 73 12.74 2.30 -12.27
CA GLU A 73 11.49 1.59 -11.93
C GLU A 73 10.26 2.42 -12.31
N ASP A 74 9.09 1.77 -12.43
CA ASP A 74 7.80 2.47 -12.63
C ASP A 74 7.41 3.13 -11.31
N ASP A 75 7.38 4.45 -11.30
CA ASP A 75 6.88 5.25 -10.17
C ASP A 75 5.41 5.58 -10.44
N ASP A 76 4.52 4.93 -9.68
CA ASP A 76 3.08 5.02 -9.89
C ASP A 76 2.35 5.91 -8.89
N GLU A 77 3.08 6.72 -8.10
CA GLU A 77 2.52 7.62 -7.10
C GLU A 77 1.38 8.48 -7.67
N ASP A 78 1.63 9.15 -8.81
CA ASP A 78 0.63 10.01 -9.47
C ASP A 78 -0.61 9.22 -9.93
N ARG A 79 -0.43 7.99 -10.42
CA ARG A 79 -1.51 7.11 -10.88
C ARG A 79 -2.37 6.63 -9.71
N LEU A 80 -1.73 6.27 -8.59
CA LEU A 80 -2.42 5.85 -7.38
C LEU A 80 -3.17 7.03 -6.75
N LEU A 81 -2.57 8.23 -6.74
CA LEU A 81 -3.20 9.44 -6.23
C LEU A 81 -4.44 9.83 -7.07
N ASP A 82 -4.36 9.77 -8.40
CA ASP A 82 -5.52 9.98 -9.27
C ASP A 82 -6.62 8.93 -9.02
N THR A 83 -6.22 7.67 -8.75
CA THR A 83 -7.16 6.61 -8.34
C THR A 83 -7.83 6.93 -7.00
N MET A 84 -7.10 7.47 -6.02
CA MET A 84 -7.68 7.92 -4.75
C MET A 84 -8.71 9.02 -4.98
N HIS A 85 -8.38 10.06 -5.74
CA HIS A 85 -9.30 11.17 -6.03
C HIS A 85 -10.55 10.72 -6.77
N LYS A 86 -10.41 9.83 -7.76
CA LYS A 86 -11.56 9.27 -8.51
C LYS A 86 -12.51 8.45 -7.63
N ASN A 87 -12.01 7.88 -6.55
CA ASN A 87 -12.76 7.03 -5.63
C ASN A 87 -13.14 7.73 -4.32
N GLU A 88 -12.81 9.01 -4.16
CA GLU A 88 -13.19 9.79 -2.99
C GLU A 88 -14.69 10.12 -3.00
N GLU A 89 -15.32 9.98 -1.85
CA GLU A 89 -16.68 10.43 -1.60
C GLU A 89 -16.69 11.95 -1.47
N TYR A 90 -17.34 12.64 -2.40
CA TYR A 90 -17.58 14.08 -2.27
C TYR A 90 -18.63 14.31 -1.19
N ILE A 91 -18.22 14.93 -0.08
CA ILE A 91 -19.16 15.47 0.91
C ILE A 91 -19.79 16.71 0.28
N VAL A 92 -21.07 16.61 -0.08
CA VAL A 92 -21.91 17.72 -0.54
C VAL A 92 -22.39 18.55 0.66
#